data_AF-A0A8S4G3B5-F1
#
_entry.id   AF-A0A8S4G3B5-F1
#
_cell.length_a   1.000
_cell.length_b   1.000
_cell.length_c   1.000
_cell.angle_alpha   90.00
_cell.angle_beta   90.00
_cell.angle_gamma   90.00
#
_symmetry.space_group_name_H-M   'P 1'
#
loop_
_entity.id
_entity.type
_entity.pdbx_description
1 polymer ?
#
loop_
_entity_poly.entity_id
_entity_poly.type
_entity_poly.pdbx_seq_one_letter_code
_entity_poly.pdbx_strand_id
1 'polypeptide(L)'
;MLPLTNKHCSGCRAPIRNKECLNCSECTNTYDLDCGNVSIKRFQLMTPTHKLGWKCDECRCKQPKSDNTNTPARAEGLSARAAPAPFAESGGSNVTQRTKQKSDSSKNAAFVTEDSLRLILSEMIKTEIQSAVQESVSQSIKNCITTEFERIKKDLAMIKELKESVEFFSSEYDRMGTQLKATEEHVKKLKNENLALLNTVNDISTRLNMIELHSRETNVEVNGVPENKSENINIMIKQLGEVVSCPISDSDILSCSRVRKLDDKSDRPRAIIVKLPSSKTRDELLAAVTKYNKGKQNSEKLNSELLGYGGKKNAVFVSEHLPPFYKALHAETRKVARDIGIKYVWIRNGRILTRKDDTAPAKQIKCYESLKQL
;
A
#
# COMPACT_ATOMS: atom_id res chain seq x y z
N MET A 1 -12.62 -20.35 -1.03
CA MET A 1 -11.67 -19.39 -1.66
C MET A 1 -11.97 -19.36 -3.14
N LEU A 2 -12.04 -18.18 -3.78
CA LEU A 2 -12.25 -18.08 -5.23
C LEU A 2 -10.89 -18.11 -5.96
N PRO A 3 -10.82 -18.68 -7.18
CA PRO A 3 -9.55 -18.86 -7.89
C PRO A 3 -8.95 -17.53 -8.34
N LEU A 4 -7.62 -17.44 -8.29
CA LEU A 4 -6.86 -16.32 -8.87
C LEU A 4 -6.94 -16.39 -10.40
N THR A 5 -7.67 -15.46 -11.01
CA THR A 5 -7.72 -15.34 -12.47
C THR A 5 -6.34 -14.91 -12.98
N ASN A 6 -5.68 -15.77 -13.77
CA ASN A 6 -4.28 -15.63 -14.18
C ASN A 6 -4.06 -14.58 -15.29
N LYS A 7 -4.56 -13.35 -15.07
CA LYS A 7 -4.46 -12.22 -15.99
C LYS A 7 -3.03 -11.70 -16.05
N HIS A 8 -2.61 -11.28 -17.25
CA HIS A 8 -1.31 -10.65 -17.48
C HIS A 8 -1.53 -9.25 -18.04
N CYS A 9 -0.64 -8.30 -17.73
CA CYS A 9 -0.69 -6.94 -18.26
C CYS A 9 -0.18 -6.90 -19.70
N SER A 10 -0.91 -6.25 -20.58
CA SER A 10 -0.56 -6.16 -22.00
C SER A 10 0.65 -5.25 -22.28
N GLY A 11 0.95 -4.32 -21.35
CA GLY A 11 2.15 -3.48 -21.39
C GLY A 11 3.40 -4.21 -20.90
N CYS A 12 3.52 -4.44 -19.59
CA CYS A 12 4.73 -5.03 -18.99
C CYS A 12 4.84 -6.56 -19.08
N ARG A 13 3.79 -7.26 -19.55
CA ARG A 13 3.67 -8.74 -19.61
C ARG A 13 3.73 -9.47 -18.26
N ALA A 14 3.76 -8.75 -17.13
CA ALA A 14 3.73 -9.35 -15.80
C ALA A 14 2.32 -9.86 -15.40
N PRO A 15 2.23 -10.89 -14.52
CA PRO A 15 0.96 -11.36 -13.99
C PRO A 15 0.33 -10.34 -13.02
N ILE A 16 -0.92 -9.96 -13.28
CA ILE A 16 -1.69 -9.02 -12.47
C ILE A 16 -2.21 -9.73 -11.22
N ARG A 17 -1.57 -9.50 -10.08
CA ARG A 17 -1.91 -10.16 -8.80
C ARG A 17 -3.07 -9.50 -8.04
N ASN A 18 -3.36 -8.24 -8.33
CA ASN A 18 -4.40 -7.45 -7.67
C ASN A 18 -5.69 -7.44 -8.49
N LYS A 19 -6.84 -7.11 -7.86
CA LYS A 19 -8.11 -6.94 -8.58
C LYS A 19 -8.20 -5.63 -9.36
N GLU A 20 -7.32 -4.68 -9.06
CA GLU A 20 -7.29 -3.33 -9.63
C GLU A 20 -6.52 -3.35 -10.96
N CYS A 21 -7.28 -3.33 -12.06
CA CYS A 21 -6.78 -3.32 -13.43
C CYS A 21 -7.76 -2.56 -14.33
N LEU A 22 -7.29 -2.14 -15.50
CA LEU A 22 -8.10 -1.45 -16.52
C LEU A 22 -8.10 -2.27 -17.81
N ASN A 23 -9.27 -2.35 -18.46
CA ASN A 23 -9.40 -2.91 -19.80
C ASN A 23 -9.58 -1.76 -20.79
N CYS A 24 -8.88 -1.79 -21.92
CA CYS A 24 -9.08 -0.78 -22.96
C CYS A 24 -10.44 -0.99 -23.66
N SER A 25 -11.23 0.08 -23.80
CA SER A 25 -12.52 0.07 -24.49
C SER A 25 -12.44 -0.22 -26.00
N GLU A 26 -11.27 -0.03 -26.62
CA GLU A 26 -11.03 -0.25 -28.05
C GLU A 26 -10.48 -1.66 -28.33
N CYS A 27 -9.32 -2.01 -27.74
CA CYS A 27 -8.63 -3.28 -28.02
C CYS A 27 -8.92 -4.39 -27.00
N THR A 28 -9.76 -4.15 -25.99
CA THR A 28 -10.13 -5.07 -24.88
C THR A 28 -8.98 -5.53 -23.96
N ASN A 29 -7.72 -5.33 -24.34
CA ASN A 29 -6.52 -5.65 -23.58
C ASN A 29 -6.57 -5.13 -22.13
N THR A 30 -6.19 -6.00 -21.19
CA THR A 30 -6.03 -5.63 -19.77
C THR A 30 -4.64 -5.06 -19.49
N TYR A 31 -4.59 -4.00 -18.69
CA TYR A 31 -3.38 -3.37 -18.17
C TYR A 31 -3.44 -3.28 -16.64
N ASP A 32 -2.28 -3.36 -15.99
CA ASP A 32 -2.14 -2.91 -14.60
C ASP A 32 -2.21 -1.37 -14.50
N LEU A 33 -2.27 -0.85 -13.27
CA LEU A 33 -2.45 0.58 -13.02
C LEU A 33 -1.23 1.43 -13.43
N ASP A 34 -0.03 0.87 -13.36
CA ASP A 34 1.21 1.59 -13.67
C ASP A 34 1.40 1.71 -15.19
N CYS A 35 1.22 0.60 -15.92
CA CYS A 35 1.18 0.58 -17.40
C CYS A 35 -0.04 1.33 -17.96
N GLY A 36 -1.12 1.44 -17.19
CA GLY A 36 -2.28 2.25 -17.54
C GLY A 36 -2.12 3.75 -17.23
N ASN A 37 -1.03 4.15 -16.55
CA ASN A 37 -0.77 5.51 -16.05
C ASN A 37 -1.94 6.09 -15.22
N VAL A 38 -2.53 5.26 -14.35
CA VAL A 38 -3.64 5.63 -13.44
C VAL A 38 -3.28 5.23 -12.02
N SER A 39 -2.83 6.18 -11.21
CA SER A 39 -2.52 5.94 -9.80
C SER A 39 -3.72 5.36 -9.02
N ILE A 40 -3.44 4.55 -8.00
CA ILE A 40 -4.48 3.81 -7.25
C ILE A 40 -5.57 4.73 -6.66
N LYS A 41 -5.19 5.94 -6.21
CA LYS A 41 -6.13 6.99 -5.77
C LYS A 41 -7.06 7.45 -6.91
N ARG A 42 -6.52 7.66 -8.11
CA ARG A 42 -7.30 8.03 -9.30
C ARG A 42 -8.21 6.89 -9.74
N PHE A 43 -7.73 5.64 -9.72
CA PHE A 43 -8.55 4.46 -10.01
C PHE A 43 -9.73 4.33 -9.03
N GLN A 44 -9.51 4.57 -7.74
CA GLN A 44 -10.58 4.52 -6.73
C GLN A 44 -11.64 5.62 -6.96
N LEU A 45 -11.23 6.83 -7.35
CA LEU A 45 -12.12 7.95 -7.67
C LEU A 45 -12.83 7.84 -9.04
N MET A 46 -12.38 6.99 -9.96
CA MET A 46 -13.04 6.82 -11.26
C MET A 46 -14.38 6.07 -11.14
N THR A 47 -15.43 6.67 -11.71
CA THR A 47 -16.76 6.07 -11.86
C THR A 47 -16.72 4.78 -12.70
N PRO A 48 -17.72 3.88 -12.58
CA PRO A 48 -17.81 2.69 -13.44
C PRO A 48 -17.82 3.03 -14.94
N THR A 49 -18.48 4.12 -15.33
CA THR A 49 -18.50 4.61 -16.72
C THR A 49 -17.12 5.05 -17.20
N HIS A 50 -16.35 5.78 -16.38
CA HIS A 50 -14.98 6.17 -16.74
C HIS A 50 -14.00 4.98 -16.77
N LYS A 51 -14.25 3.93 -15.97
CA LYS A 51 -13.48 2.68 -16.02
C LYS A 51 -13.78 1.86 -17.29
N LEU A 52 -15.04 1.79 -17.70
CA LEU A 52 -15.46 1.11 -18.92
C LEU A 52 -15.05 1.86 -20.20
N GLY A 53 -15.00 3.20 -20.15
CA GLY A 53 -14.62 4.04 -21.30
C GLY A 53 -13.11 4.21 -21.51
N TRP A 54 -12.25 3.79 -20.56
CA TRP A 54 -10.81 4.04 -20.60
C TRP A 54 -10.12 3.45 -21.84
N LYS A 55 -9.23 4.22 -22.48
CA LYS A 55 -8.44 3.81 -23.65
C LYS A 55 -6.95 3.75 -23.28
N CYS A 56 -6.25 2.68 -23.64
CA CYS A 56 -4.80 2.60 -23.50
C CYS A 56 -4.10 3.51 -24.53
N ASP A 57 -2.84 3.86 -24.27
CA ASP A 57 -2.13 4.86 -25.07
C ASP A 57 -1.91 4.42 -26.53
N GLU A 58 -1.71 3.12 -26.81
CA GLU A 58 -1.67 2.57 -28.17
C GLU A 58 -2.96 2.85 -28.97
N CYS A 59 -4.11 2.87 -28.32
CA CYS A 59 -5.40 3.16 -28.95
C CYS A 59 -5.69 4.66 -28.99
N ARG A 60 -5.26 5.43 -27.98
CA ARG A 60 -5.34 6.90 -27.98
C ARG A 60 -4.50 7.51 -29.10
N CYS A 61 -3.29 7.01 -29.34
CA CYS A 61 -2.41 7.45 -30.42
C CYS A 61 -2.89 7.10 -31.84
N LYS A 62 -3.91 6.23 -31.98
CA LYS A 62 -4.55 5.89 -33.27
C LYS A 62 -5.79 6.73 -33.57
N GLN A 63 -6.25 7.58 -32.66
CA GLN A 63 -7.35 8.51 -32.92
C GLN A 63 -6.82 9.69 -33.76
N PRO A 64 -7.57 10.18 -34.76
CA PRO A 64 -7.25 11.44 -35.43
C PRO A 64 -7.16 12.59 -34.42
N LYS A 65 -6.19 13.49 -34.59
CA LYS A 65 -6.15 14.73 -33.82
C LYS A 65 -7.29 15.64 -34.29
N SER A 66 -8.26 15.87 -33.41
CA SER A 66 -9.26 16.93 -33.59
C SER A 66 -8.63 18.31 -33.44
N ASP A 67 -9.35 19.35 -33.88
CA ASP A 67 -8.89 20.74 -33.90
C ASP A 67 -8.27 21.23 -32.57
N ASN A 68 -7.21 22.03 -32.70
CA ASN A 68 -6.33 22.46 -31.62
C ASN A 68 -6.22 24.01 -31.53
N THR A 69 -7.33 24.68 -31.85
CA THR A 69 -7.55 26.15 -31.82
C THR A 69 -7.36 26.84 -30.47
N ASN A 70 -7.24 26.10 -29.36
CA ASN A 70 -7.03 26.66 -28.01
C ASN A 70 -5.60 26.43 -27.48
N THR A 71 -4.58 26.61 -28.33
CA THR A 71 -3.17 26.56 -27.91
C THR A 71 -2.60 27.99 -27.83
N PRO A 72 -2.41 28.60 -26.64
CA PRO A 72 -1.87 29.95 -26.53
C PRO A 72 -0.39 29.98 -26.91
N ALA A 73 -0.05 30.77 -27.92
CA ALA A 73 1.35 31.01 -28.29
C ALA A 73 2.07 31.78 -27.18
N ARG A 74 3.22 31.28 -26.75
CA ARG A 74 4.05 31.89 -25.71
C ARG A 74 4.68 33.18 -26.25
N ALA A 75 4.42 34.31 -25.61
CA ALA A 75 5.07 35.56 -25.94
C ALA A 75 6.58 35.53 -25.60
N GLU A 76 7.41 36.00 -26.52
CA GLU A 76 8.86 36.21 -26.34
C GLU A 76 9.12 37.40 -25.41
N GLY A 77 10.14 37.29 -24.56
CA GLY A 77 10.45 38.27 -23.52
C GLY A 77 11.92 38.69 -23.49
N LEU A 78 12.24 39.74 -24.25
CA LEU A 78 13.32 40.74 -24.09
C LEU A 78 14.58 40.37 -23.27
N SER A 79 15.78 40.53 -23.87
CA SER A 79 16.68 41.68 -23.58
C SER A 79 18.14 41.47 -24.04
N ALA A 80 18.70 42.38 -24.86
CA ALA A 80 20.16 42.56 -25.05
C ALA A 80 20.55 43.91 -25.73
N ARG A 81 20.41 45.00 -24.97
CA ARG A 81 21.08 46.34 -25.08
C ARG A 81 22.34 46.46 -26.00
N ALA A 82 22.30 47.37 -26.98
CA ALA A 82 23.47 48.05 -27.60
C ALA A 82 23.07 49.38 -28.31
N ALA A 83 24.02 50.26 -28.61
CA ALA A 83 23.85 51.60 -29.24
C ALA A 83 25.18 52.07 -29.90
N PRO A 84 25.36 53.33 -30.36
CA PRO A 84 24.70 54.06 -31.47
C PRO A 84 25.71 54.59 -32.54
N ALA A 85 25.26 55.06 -33.72
CA ALA A 85 26.04 55.85 -34.70
C ALA A 85 25.12 56.54 -35.79
N PRO A 86 25.59 57.37 -36.76
CA PRO A 86 25.34 58.82 -36.67
C PRO A 86 24.98 59.59 -37.99
N PHE A 87 24.75 60.91 -37.83
CA PHE A 87 24.99 62.03 -38.78
C PHE A 87 24.43 62.01 -40.24
N ALA A 88 23.48 62.91 -40.51
CA ALA A 88 23.30 63.61 -41.79
C ALA A 88 22.78 65.05 -41.53
N GLU A 89 22.97 65.98 -42.47
CA GLU A 89 23.07 67.42 -42.17
C GLU A 89 22.74 68.34 -43.38
N SER A 90 22.55 69.65 -43.14
CA SER A 90 22.27 70.74 -44.12
C SER A 90 20.82 70.77 -44.68
N GLY A 91 20.16 71.92 -44.92
CA GLY A 91 20.46 73.35 -44.70
C GLY A 91 19.22 74.21 -45.15
N GLY A 92 19.13 75.53 -45.03
CA GLY A 92 20.02 76.54 -44.43
C GLY A 92 20.07 77.86 -45.22
N SER A 93 19.23 78.88 -44.89
CA SER A 93 19.38 80.25 -45.45
C SER A 93 18.56 81.32 -44.70
N ASN A 94 19.12 82.53 -44.52
CA ASN A 94 18.47 83.72 -43.93
C ASN A 94 18.55 84.93 -44.90
N VAL A 95 17.60 85.87 -44.88
CA VAL A 95 17.67 87.14 -45.65
C VAL A 95 17.10 88.33 -44.84
N THR A 96 17.64 89.53 -45.05
CA THR A 96 17.19 90.83 -44.48
C THR A 96 17.14 91.89 -45.62
N GLN A 97 16.72 93.16 -45.49
CA GLN A 97 16.72 94.09 -44.36
C GLN A 97 15.80 95.31 -44.65
N ARG A 98 15.63 96.18 -43.64
CA ARG A 98 15.66 97.67 -43.77
C ARG A 98 14.36 98.45 -44.06
N THR A 99 13.86 99.03 -42.97
CA THR A 99 13.26 100.36 -42.78
C THR A 99 13.34 101.40 -43.91
N LYS A 100 12.27 102.19 -44.08
CA LYS A 100 12.30 103.52 -44.73
C LYS A 100 11.30 104.48 -44.06
N GLN A 101 11.72 105.71 -43.76
CA GLN A 101 10.87 106.77 -43.15
C GLN A 101 10.58 107.92 -44.13
N LYS A 102 9.44 108.60 -43.92
CA LYS A 102 9.09 110.03 -44.11
C LYS A 102 7.57 110.15 -43.84
N SER A 103 7.05 110.96 -42.89
CA SER A 103 6.83 112.43 -42.93
C SER A 103 6.01 112.87 -44.15
N ASP A 104 4.90 113.62 -44.07
CA ASP A 104 4.36 114.42 -42.94
C ASP A 104 2.84 114.73 -43.15
N SER A 105 2.23 115.58 -42.29
CA SER A 105 0.99 116.36 -42.45
C SER A 105 -0.40 115.75 -42.09
N SER A 106 -0.77 115.96 -40.82
CA SER A 106 -2.04 116.52 -40.29
C SER A 106 -3.45 116.22 -40.88
N LYS A 107 -4.38 115.92 -39.96
CA LYS A 107 -5.87 116.06 -39.94
C LYS A 107 -6.78 114.92 -40.46
N ASN A 108 -7.52 114.37 -39.48
CA ASN A 108 -8.93 113.93 -39.50
C ASN A 108 -9.47 113.07 -40.66
N ALA A 109 -9.62 111.77 -40.41
CA ALA A 109 -10.93 111.15 -40.17
C ALA A 109 -10.76 109.74 -39.56
N ALA A 110 -11.72 109.27 -38.77
CA ALA A 110 -11.74 107.88 -38.30
C ALA A 110 -12.50 107.00 -39.30
N PHE A 111 -11.87 105.94 -39.78
CA PHE A 111 -12.53 104.89 -40.56
C PHE A 111 -11.88 103.54 -40.27
N VAL A 112 -12.68 102.48 -40.23
CA VAL A 112 -12.19 101.10 -40.01
C VAL A 112 -11.64 100.57 -41.34
N THR A 113 -10.41 100.06 -41.34
CA THR A 113 -9.79 99.46 -42.54
C THR A 113 -10.11 97.96 -42.65
N GLU A 114 -10.03 97.44 -43.87
CA GLU A 114 -10.26 96.01 -44.15
C GLU A 114 -9.32 95.10 -43.34
N ASP A 115 -8.03 95.44 -43.25
CA ASP A 115 -7.06 94.70 -42.42
C ASP A 115 -7.40 94.75 -40.92
N SER A 116 -8.00 95.84 -40.42
CA SER A 116 -8.46 95.90 -39.03
C SER A 116 -9.59 94.90 -38.77
N LEU A 117 -10.56 94.83 -39.67
CA LEU A 117 -11.65 93.84 -39.61
C LEU A 117 -11.10 92.41 -39.75
N ARG A 118 -10.13 92.20 -40.64
CA ARG A 118 -9.51 90.89 -40.88
C ARG A 118 -8.69 90.40 -39.69
N LEU A 119 -7.97 91.30 -39.00
CA LEU A 119 -7.28 91.01 -37.74
C LEU A 119 -8.27 90.68 -36.62
N ILE A 120 -9.34 91.48 -36.46
CA ILE A 120 -10.38 91.21 -35.46
C ILE A 120 -11.05 89.85 -35.70
N LEU A 121 -11.42 89.53 -36.95
CA LEU A 121 -12.01 88.24 -37.30
C LEU A 121 -11.02 87.10 -37.05
N SER A 122 -9.74 87.27 -37.39
CA SER A 122 -8.70 86.27 -37.15
C SER A 122 -8.47 86.03 -35.66
N GLU A 123 -8.49 87.06 -34.83
CA GLU A 123 -8.30 86.92 -33.38
C GLU A 123 -9.53 86.27 -32.74
N MET A 124 -10.75 86.65 -33.15
CA MET A 124 -12.01 86.01 -32.70
C MET A 124 -12.07 84.53 -33.09
N ILE A 125 -11.78 84.17 -34.35
CA ILE A 125 -11.77 82.76 -34.80
C ILE A 125 -10.71 81.96 -34.03
N LYS A 126 -9.56 82.57 -33.74
CA LYS A 126 -8.48 81.97 -32.94
C LYS A 126 -8.87 81.78 -31.48
N THR A 127 -9.57 82.73 -30.83
CA THR A 127 -10.09 82.53 -29.47
C THR A 127 -11.18 81.45 -29.42
N GLU A 128 -12.07 81.40 -30.41
CA GLU A 128 -13.11 80.37 -30.47
C GLU A 128 -12.52 78.97 -30.67
N ILE A 129 -11.53 78.84 -31.56
CA ILE A 129 -10.80 77.58 -31.78
C ILE A 129 -9.99 77.21 -30.53
N GLN A 130 -9.31 78.15 -29.87
CA GLN A 130 -8.58 77.86 -28.63
C GLN A 130 -9.53 77.42 -27.52
N SER A 131 -10.70 78.06 -27.37
CA SER A 131 -11.73 77.67 -26.42
C SER A 131 -12.24 76.26 -26.70
N ALA A 132 -12.70 75.97 -27.93
CA ALA A 132 -13.23 74.67 -28.31
C ALA A 132 -12.19 73.54 -28.22
N VAL A 133 -10.94 73.81 -28.60
CA VAL A 133 -9.84 72.84 -28.45
C VAL A 133 -9.52 72.62 -26.97
N GLN A 134 -9.44 73.67 -26.15
CA GLN A 134 -9.14 73.55 -24.73
C GLN A 134 -10.26 72.82 -23.97
N GLU A 135 -11.53 73.05 -24.31
CA GLU A 135 -12.67 72.34 -23.74
C GLU A 135 -12.69 70.87 -24.19
N SER A 136 -12.53 70.60 -25.49
CA SER A 136 -12.44 69.23 -26.04
C SER A 136 -11.28 68.43 -25.44
N VAL A 137 -10.09 69.03 -25.31
CA VAL A 137 -8.91 68.41 -24.68
C VAL A 137 -9.15 68.20 -23.18
N SER A 138 -9.69 69.18 -22.47
CA SER A 138 -10.00 69.04 -21.04
C SER A 138 -11.01 67.93 -20.79
N GLN A 139 -12.08 67.84 -21.59
CA GLN A 139 -13.07 66.78 -21.47
C GLN A 139 -12.51 65.41 -21.86
N SER A 140 -11.64 65.33 -22.88
CA SER A 140 -10.96 64.09 -23.28
C SER A 140 -10.02 63.57 -22.18
N ILE A 141 -9.22 64.46 -21.58
CA ILE A 141 -8.35 64.14 -20.43
C ILE A 141 -9.19 63.69 -19.23
N LYS A 142 -10.26 64.43 -18.91
CA LYS A 142 -11.16 64.14 -17.78
C LYS A 142 -11.88 62.79 -17.94
N ASN A 143 -12.36 62.48 -19.15
CA ASN A 143 -12.92 61.18 -19.49
C ASN A 143 -11.87 60.07 -19.31
N CYS A 144 -10.69 60.23 -19.93
CA CYS A 144 -9.60 59.25 -19.88
C CYS A 144 -9.15 58.93 -18.45
N ILE A 145 -8.91 59.97 -17.63
CA ILE A 145 -8.57 59.82 -16.22
C ILE A 145 -9.69 59.09 -15.47
N THR A 146 -10.95 59.46 -15.69
CA THR A 146 -12.10 58.83 -15.00
C THR A 146 -12.23 57.35 -15.38
N THR A 147 -12.04 56.97 -16.64
CA THR A 147 -12.10 55.57 -17.08
C THR A 147 -10.99 54.73 -16.46
N GLU A 148 -9.76 55.23 -16.39
CA GLU A 148 -8.65 54.50 -15.76
C GLU A 148 -8.75 54.51 -14.22
N PHE A 149 -9.33 55.53 -13.60
CA PHE A 149 -9.57 55.54 -12.15
C PHE A 149 -10.61 54.49 -11.72
N GLU A 150 -11.72 54.35 -12.47
CA GLU A 150 -12.69 53.27 -12.23
C GLU A 150 -12.16 51.88 -12.61
N ARG A 151 -11.11 51.80 -13.45
CA ARG A 151 -10.37 50.56 -13.75
C ARG A 151 -9.51 50.15 -12.55
N ILE A 152 -8.63 51.04 -12.09
CA ILE A 152 -7.79 50.86 -10.90
C ILE A 152 -8.65 50.49 -9.67
N LYS A 153 -9.81 51.12 -9.51
CA LYS A 153 -10.76 50.85 -8.41
C LYS A 153 -11.37 49.44 -8.47
N LYS A 154 -11.57 48.86 -9.65
CA LYS A 154 -11.97 47.45 -9.82
C LYS A 154 -10.82 46.49 -9.53
N ASP A 155 -9.63 46.81 -10.02
CA ASP A 155 -8.43 46.01 -9.79
C ASP A 155 -8.08 45.94 -8.29
N LEU A 156 -8.20 47.07 -7.56
CA LEU A 156 -8.07 47.13 -6.10
C LEU A 156 -9.13 46.30 -5.36
N ALA A 157 -10.36 46.21 -5.87
CA ALA A 157 -11.39 45.34 -5.30
C ALA A 157 -11.04 43.85 -5.48
N MET A 158 -10.60 43.44 -6.67
CA MET A 158 -10.13 42.08 -6.92
C MET A 158 -8.91 41.71 -6.07
N ILE A 159 -7.98 42.66 -5.85
CA ILE A 159 -6.81 42.46 -4.97
C ILE A 159 -7.25 42.23 -3.52
N LYS A 160 -8.32 42.87 -3.04
CA LYS A 160 -8.88 42.64 -1.70
C LYS A 160 -9.51 41.24 -1.58
N GLU A 161 -10.32 40.83 -2.55
CA GLU A 161 -10.94 39.50 -2.60
C GLU A 161 -9.88 38.37 -2.69
N LEU A 162 -8.82 38.60 -3.47
CA LEU A 162 -7.68 37.70 -3.57
C LEU A 162 -6.90 37.61 -2.25
N LYS A 163 -6.67 38.74 -1.56
CA LYS A 163 -6.03 38.76 -0.24
C LYS A 163 -6.81 37.92 0.77
N GLU A 164 -8.13 38.13 0.86
CA GLU A 164 -9.01 37.38 1.78
C GLU A 164 -9.01 35.88 1.45
N SER A 165 -8.97 35.53 0.16
CA SER A 165 -8.84 34.14 -0.30
C SER A 165 -7.50 33.52 0.09
N VAL A 166 -6.39 34.25 -0.03
CA VAL A 166 -5.04 33.77 0.35
C VAL A 166 -4.90 33.62 1.87
N GLU A 167 -5.46 34.54 2.66
CA GLU A 167 -5.50 34.44 4.13
C GLU A 167 -6.29 33.20 4.58
N PHE A 168 -7.44 32.94 3.95
CA PHE A 168 -8.20 31.69 4.16
C PHE A 168 -7.37 30.44 3.81
N PHE A 169 -6.78 30.37 2.61
CA PHE A 169 -5.98 29.21 2.19
C PHE A 169 -4.74 28.99 3.07
N SER A 170 -4.12 30.04 3.60
CA SER A 170 -3.02 29.90 4.57
C SER A 170 -3.50 29.24 5.86
N SER A 171 -4.63 29.69 6.41
CA SER A 171 -5.20 29.10 7.63
C SER A 171 -5.59 27.63 7.46
N GLU A 172 -6.11 27.25 6.29
CA GLU A 172 -6.42 25.87 5.94
C GLU A 172 -5.16 25.01 5.75
N TYR A 173 -4.09 25.58 5.20
CA TYR A 173 -2.80 24.89 5.06
C TYR A 173 -2.16 24.61 6.43
N ASP A 174 -2.19 25.57 7.36
CA ASP A 174 -1.72 25.37 8.74
C ASP A 174 -2.58 24.37 9.51
N ARG A 175 -3.91 24.38 9.30
CA ARG A 175 -4.85 23.38 9.84
C ARG A 175 -4.57 21.98 9.30
N MET A 176 -4.28 21.85 8.01
CA MET A 176 -3.87 20.58 7.40
C MET A 176 -2.50 20.11 7.92
N GLY A 177 -1.53 21.03 8.08
CA GLY A 177 -0.20 20.72 8.60
C GLY A 177 -0.20 20.26 10.06
N THR A 178 -1.07 20.82 10.89
CA THR A 178 -1.26 20.35 12.29
C THR A 178 -1.98 19.00 12.36
N GLN A 179 -3.03 18.79 11.54
CA GLN A 179 -3.70 17.48 11.43
C GLN A 179 -2.76 16.37 10.92
N LEU A 180 -1.87 16.69 9.97
CA LEU A 180 -0.88 15.75 9.44
C LEU A 180 0.10 15.29 10.52
N LYS A 181 0.68 16.23 11.29
CA LYS A 181 1.58 15.92 12.43
C LYS A 181 0.90 15.02 13.46
N ALA A 182 -0.31 15.38 13.90
CA ALA A 182 -1.09 14.55 14.84
C ALA A 182 -1.38 13.14 14.29
N THR A 183 -1.62 13.03 12.97
CA THR A 183 -1.81 11.73 12.30
C THR A 183 -0.53 10.91 12.25
N GLU A 184 0.63 11.53 11.98
CA GLU A 184 1.94 10.85 12.02
C GLU A 184 2.28 10.35 13.43
N GLU A 185 2.00 11.14 14.47
CA GLU A 185 2.16 10.75 15.88
C GLU A 185 1.24 9.58 16.25
N HIS A 186 -0.03 9.61 15.85
CA HIS A 186 -0.96 8.49 16.04
C HIS A 186 -0.50 7.23 15.28
N VAL A 187 -0.04 7.34 14.04
CA VAL A 187 0.52 6.20 13.27
C VAL A 187 1.78 5.63 13.93
N LYS A 188 2.65 6.49 14.48
CA LYS A 188 3.85 6.07 15.23
C LYS A 188 3.48 5.34 16.52
N LYS A 189 2.52 5.87 17.28
CA LYS A 189 1.98 5.23 18.50
C LYS A 189 1.37 3.86 18.19
N LEU A 190 0.46 3.78 17.22
CA LEU A 190 -0.20 2.53 16.82
C LEU A 190 0.80 1.46 16.32
N LYS A 191 1.87 1.85 15.62
CA LYS A 191 2.95 0.92 15.22
C LYS A 191 3.70 0.35 16.43
N ASN A 192 4.02 1.19 17.42
CA ASN A 192 4.70 0.76 18.64
C ASN A 192 3.80 -0.15 19.49
N GLU A 193 2.52 0.19 19.64
CA GLU A 193 1.52 -0.62 20.35
C GLU A 193 1.29 -1.97 19.66
N ASN A 194 1.21 -2.00 18.32
CA ASN A 194 1.08 -3.24 17.56
C ASN A 194 2.31 -4.15 17.75
N LEU A 195 3.53 -3.60 17.70
CA LEU A 195 4.76 -4.36 17.97
C LEU A 195 4.79 -4.92 19.40
N ALA A 196 4.37 -4.14 20.40
CA ALA A 196 4.27 -4.60 21.79
C ALA A 196 3.22 -5.73 21.95
N LEU A 197 2.06 -5.59 21.29
CA LEU A 197 1.00 -6.60 21.29
C LEU A 197 1.46 -7.90 20.59
N LEU A 198 2.16 -7.82 19.45
CA LEU A 198 2.73 -8.99 18.78
C LEU A 198 3.73 -9.74 19.68
N ASN A 199 4.61 -9.02 20.37
CA ASN A 199 5.55 -9.61 21.33
C ASN A 199 4.81 -10.28 22.51
N THR A 200 3.76 -9.63 23.04
CA THR A 200 2.94 -10.18 24.13
C THR A 200 2.17 -11.43 23.70
N VAL A 201 1.58 -11.42 22.49
CA VAL A 201 0.90 -12.59 21.91
C VAL A 201 1.87 -13.75 21.70
N ASN A 202 3.11 -13.48 21.29
CA ASN A 202 4.14 -14.50 21.13
C ASN A 202 4.61 -15.12 22.46
N ASP A 203 4.80 -14.29 23.51
CA ASP A 203 5.08 -14.78 24.87
C ASP A 203 3.95 -15.67 25.41
N ILE A 204 2.71 -15.16 25.37
CA ILE A 204 1.53 -15.90 25.83
C ILE A 204 1.36 -17.20 25.05
N SER A 205 1.54 -17.18 23.72
CA SER A 205 1.47 -18.39 22.88
C SER A 205 2.57 -19.39 23.23
N THR A 206 3.79 -18.92 23.50
CA THR A 206 4.91 -19.79 23.90
C THR A 206 4.65 -20.43 25.26
N ARG A 207 4.19 -19.64 26.25
CA ARG A 207 3.87 -20.11 27.60
C ARG A 207 2.67 -21.06 27.61
N LEU A 208 1.63 -20.78 26.83
CA LEU A 208 0.49 -21.67 26.64
C LEU A 208 0.92 -23.02 26.07
N ASN A 209 1.75 -23.02 25.01
CA ASN A 209 2.31 -24.25 24.44
C ASN A 209 3.17 -25.05 25.45
N MET A 210 3.87 -24.38 26.38
CA MET A 210 4.60 -25.07 27.46
C MET A 210 3.67 -25.68 28.51
N ILE A 211 2.60 -24.98 28.90
CA ILE A 211 1.58 -25.48 29.85
C ILE A 211 0.79 -26.65 29.22
N GLU A 212 0.43 -26.55 27.94
CA GLU A 212 -0.17 -27.67 27.19
C GLU A 212 0.74 -28.90 27.13
N LEU A 213 2.06 -28.71 27.06
CA LEU A 213 3.02 -29.81 27.02
C LEU A 213 3.17 -30.47 28.40
N HIS A 214 3.28 -29.66 29.46
CA HIS A 214 3.40 -30.13 30.84
C HIS A 214 2.14 -30.86 31.34
N SER A 215 0.95 -30.36 31.01
CA SER A 215 -0.33 -31.00 31.38
C SER A 215 -0.55 -32.38 30.72
N ARG A 216 0.22 -32.68 29.67
CA ARG A 216 0.22 -33.97 28.95
C ARG A 216 1.47 -34.81 29.25
N GLU A 217 2.34 -34.39 30.16
CA GLU A 217 3.68 -34.99 30.27
C GLU A 217 3.68 -36.45 30.73
N THR A 218 2.68 -36.91 31.50
CA THR A 218 2.56 -38.33 31.88
C THR A 218 1.64 -39.11 30.95
N ASN A 219 1.22 -38.51 29.82
CA ASN A 219 0.27 -39.12 28.90
C ASN A 219 0.97 -39.84 27.74
N VAL A 220 0.47 -41.04 27.44
CA VAL A 220 0.82 -41.84 26.27
C VAL A 220 -0.35 -41.83 25.29
N GLU A 221 -0.04 -41.75 24.01
CA GLU A 221 -1.00 -41.81 22.90
C GLU A 221 -0.79 -43.09 22.09
N VAL A 222 -1.84 -43.92 22.03
CA VAL A 222 -1.88 -45.18 21.29
C VAL A 222 -2.79 -45.03 20.06
N ASN A 223 -2.19 -45.20 18.88
CA ASN A 223 -2.82 -45.07 17.56
C ASN A 223 -2.94 -46.44 16.86
N GLY A 224 -3.97 -46.63 16.05
CA GLY A 224 -4.14 -47.82 15.19
C GLY A 224 -4.94 -48.98 15.77
N VAL A 225 -5.33 -48.92 17.05
CA VAL A 225 -6.16 -49.94 17.72
C VAL A 225 -7.62 -49.87 17.19
N PRO A 226 -8.19 -50.95 16.62
CA PRO A 226 -9.58 -50.97 16.13
C PRO A 226 -10.61 -50.59 17.19
N GLU A 227 -11.76 -50.04 16.80
CA GLU A 227 -12.84 -49.63 17.71
C GLU A 227 -13.94 -50.71 17.80
N ASN A 228 -14.25 -51.19 19.01
CA ASN A 228 -15.36 -52.12 19.25
C ASN A 228 -16.39 -51.50 20.21
N LYS A 229 -17.70 -51.76 20.00
CA LYS A 229 -18.79 -51.22 20.83
C LYS A 229 -18.72 -51.60 22.32
N SER A 230 -18.06 -52.71 22.64
CA SER A 230 -17.94 -53.29 23.98
C SER A 230 -16.47 -53.47 24.39
N GLU A 231 -15.59 -52.57 23.95
CA GLU A 231 -14.17 -52.61 24.32
C GLU A 231 -13.93 -52.18 25.77
N ASN A 232 -13.02 -52.87 26.46
CA ASN A 232 -12.45 -52.42 27.73
C ASN A 232 -11.02 -51.95 27.48
N ILE A 233 -10.84 -50.62 27.45
CA ILE A 233 -9.57 -50.01 27.06
C ILE A 233 -8.47 -50.29 28.10
N ASN A 234 -8.82 -50.39 29.39
CA ASN A 234 -7.86 -50.69 30.45
C ASN A 234 -7.26 -52.10 30.28
N ILE A 235 -8.09 -53.11 29.96
CA ILE A 235 -7.62 -54.48 29.68
C ILE A 235 -6.67 -54.49 28.46
N MET A 236 -6.98 -53.72 27.42
CA MET A 236 -6.11 -53.59 26.25
C MET A 236 -4.76 -52.92 26.58
N ILE A 237 -4.73 -51.92 27.47
CA ILE A 237 -3.48 -51.30 27.94
C ILE A 237 -2.64 -52.25 28.80
N LYS A 238 -3.26 -53.10 29.63
CA LYS A 238 -2.54 -54.18 30.33
C LYS A 238 -1.91 -55.17 29.33
N GLN A 239 -2.71 -55.66 28.38
CA GLN A 239 -2.25 -56.57 27.32
C GLN A 239 -1.10 -55.96 26.50
N LEU A 240 -1.16 -54.65 26.20
CA LEU A 240 -0.07 -53.91 25.57
C LEU A 240 1.21 -53.95 26.42
N GLY A 241 1.10 -53.73 27.74
CA GLY A 241 2.20 -53.83 28.69
C GLY A 241 2.86 -55.22 28.69
N GLU A 242 2.07 -56.28 28.85
CA GLU A 242 2.57 -57.66 28.83
C GLU A 242 3.28 -58.00 27.51
N VAL A 243 2.68 -57.65 26.36
CA VAL A 243 3.25 -57.88 25.02
C VAL A 243 4.63 -57.26 24.87
N VAL A 244 4.88 -56.07 25.43
CA VAL A 244 6.18 -55.40 25.35
C VAL A 244 7.10 -55.67 26.54
N SER A 245 6.73 -56.59 27.44
CA SER A 245 7.44 -56.92 28.68
C SER A 245 7.63 -55.73 29.62
N CYS A 246 6.59 -54.91 29.73
CA CYS A 246 6.46 -53.80 30.68
C CYS A 246 5.05 -53.86 31.31
N PRO A 247 4.79 -54.75 32.27
CA PRO A 247 3.48 -54.90 32.91
C PRO A 247 2.94 -53.59 33.49
N ILE A 248 1.62 -53.39 33.41
CA ILE A 248 0.91 -52.18 33.87
C ILE A 248 -0.22 -52.62 34.80
N SER A 249 -0.25 -52.11 36.04
CA SER A 249 -1.33 -52.40 36.98
C SER A 249 -2.53 -51.46 36.78
N ASP A 250 -3.70 -51.75 37.37
CA ASP A 250 -4.82 -50.79 37.36
C ASP A 250 -4.44 -49.46 38.04
N SER A 251 -3.63 -49.53 39.10
CA SER A 251 -3.08 -48.36 39.81
C SER A 251 -2.16 -47.48 38.95
N ASP A 252 -1.58 -48.00 37.86
CA ASP A 252 -0.77 -47.23 36.92
C ASP A 252 -1.62 -46.51 35.85
N ILE A 253 -2.92 -46.76 35.78
CA ILE A 253 -3.82 -46.16 34.78
C ILE A 253 -4.73 -45.13 35.47
N LEU A 254 -4.21 -43.90 35.62
CA LEU A 254 -4.98 -42.78 36.21
C LEU A 254 -6.19 -42.37 35.36
N SER A 255 -6.10 -42.56 34.04
CA SER A 255 -7.22 -42.37 33.11
C SER A 255 -6.90 -43.04 31.78
N CYS A 256 -7.90 -43.64 31.13
CA CYS A 256 -7.78 -44.17 29.78
C CYS A 256 -9.06 -43.90 28.99
N SER A 257 -8.95 -43.28 27.81
CA SER A 257 -10.11 -42.95 26.97
C SER A 257 -9.74 -42.73 25.50
N ARG A 258 -10.71 -42.90 24.59
CA ARG A 258 -10.56 -42.49 23.19
C ARG A 258 -10.89 -41.01 23.01
N VAL A 259 -10.03 -40.30 22.29
CA VAL A 259 -10.21 -38.88 21.95
C VAL A 259 -10.92 -38.74 20.60
N ARG A 260 -11.72 -37.68 20.43
CA ARG A 260 -12.37 -37.36 19.15
C ARG A 260 -11.33 -37.15 18.04
N LYS A 261 -11.68 -37.53 16.81
CA LYS A 261 -10.85 -37.25 15.63
C LYS A 261 -10.81 -35.73 15.40
N LEU A 262 -9.70 -35.22 14.85
CA LEU A 262 -9.66 -33.83 14.36
C LEU A 262 -10.40 -33.68 13.02
N ASP A 263 -10.42 -34.76 12.24
CA ASP A 263 -11.26 -34.94 11.06
C ASP A 263 -12.18 -36.15 11.30
N ASP A 264 -13.47 -35.88 11.55
CA ASP A 264 -14.47 -36.93 11.78
C ASP A 264 -14.73 -37.78 10.51
N LYS A 265 -14.29 -37.35 9.32
CA LYS A 265 -14.42 -38.11 8.06
C LYS A 265 -13.33 -39.18 7.87
N SER A 266 -12.32 -39.23 8.74
CA SER A 266 -11.21 -40.18 8.59
C SER A 266 -11.60 -41.59 9.05
N ASP A 267 -11.46 -42.59 8.18
CA ASP A 267 -11.68 -44.02 8.52
C ASP A 267 -10.72 -44.57 9.59
N ARG A 268 -9.64 -43.84 9.91
CA ARG A 268 -8.69 -44.23 10.96
C ARG A 268 -9.39 -44.30 12.32
N PRO A 269 -9.12 -45.32 13.16
CA PRO A 269 -9.70 -45.40 14.50
C PRO A 269 -9.23 -44.25 15.39
N ARG A 270 -10.11 -43.80 16.30
CA ARG A 270 -9.80 -42.80 17.32
C ARG A 270 -8.62 -43.24 18.19
N ALA A 271 -7.67 -42.33 18.36
CA ALA A 271 -6.52 -42.53 19.25
C ALA A 271 -6.96 -42.66 20.70
N ILE A 272 -6.26 -43.50 21.45
CA ILE A 272 -6.44 -43.70 22.89
C ILE A 272 -5.39 -42.87 23.62
N ILE A 273 -5.82 -42.10 24.61
CA ILE A 273 -4.93 -41.42 25.55
C ILE A 273 -4.98 -42.17 26.88
N VAL A 274 -3.79 -42.52 27.37
CA VAL A 274 -3.56 -43.11 28.70
C VAL A 274 -2.82 -42.06 29.54
N LYS A 275 -3.27 -41.78 30.76
CA LYS A 275 -2.52 -40.99 31.73
C LYS A 275 -1.90 -41.93 32.77
N LEU A 276 -0.59 -41.89 32.88
CA LEU A 276 0.22 -42.70 33.81
C LEU A 276 0.57 -41.87 35.06
N PRO A 277 0.98 -42.51 36.19
CA PRO A 277 1.34 -41.80 37.41
C PRO A 277 2.60 -40.95 37.30
N SER A 278 3.52 -41.26 36.37
CA SER A 278 4.75 -40.50 36.21
C SER A 278 5.27 -40.48 34.76
N SER A 279 6.10 -39.48 34.46
CA SER A 279 6.87 -39.39 33.21
C SER A 279 7.91 -40.52 33.08
N LYS A 280 8.38 -41.07 34.21
CA LYS A 280 9.23 -42.27 34.23
C LYS A 280 8.48 -43.50 33.70
N THR A 281 7.28 -43.77 34.21
CA THR A 281 6.42 -44.90 33.75
C THR A 281 6.09 -44.78 32.25
N ARG A 282 5.84 -43.55 31.78
CA ARG A 282 5.69 -43.24 30.35
C ARG A 282 6.93 -43.60 29.55
N ASP A 283 8.11 -43.19 30.00
CA ASP A 283 9.38 -43.44 29.29
C ASP A 283 9.78 -44.91 29.29
N GLU A 284 9.51 -45.63 30.38
CA GLU A 284 9.71 -47.08 30.48
C GLU A 284 8.84 -47.82 29.46
N LEU A 285 7.55 -47.47 29.35
CA LEU A 285 6.65 -48.04 28.34
C LEU A 285 7.07 -47.70 26.91
N LEU A 286 7.44 -46.44 26.63
CA LEU A 286 7.90 -46.01 25.30
C LEU A 286 9.23 -46.68 24.91
N ALA A 287 10.15 -46.86 25.86
CA ALA A 287 11.38 -47.60 25.66
C ALA A 287 11.12 -49.09 25.44
N ALA A 288 10.18 -49.70 26.17
CA ALA A 288 9.77 -51.09 26.00
C ALA A 288 9.16 -51.34 24.60
N VAL A 289 8.22 -50.51 24.15
CA VAL A 289 7.66 -50.56 22.79
C VAL A 289 8.75 -50.39 21.72
N THR A 290 9.70 -49.47 21.94
CA THR A 290 10.82 -49.25 21.02
C THR A 290 11.76 -50.46 20.96
N LYS A 291 12.06 -51.08 22.11
CA LYS A 291 12.85 -52.30 22.24
C LYS A 291 12.16 -53.49 21.56
N TYR A 292 10.87 -53.68 21.80
CA TYR A 292 10.04 -54.75 21.21
C TYR A 292 10.02 -54.69 19.68
N ASN A 293 9.96 -53.49 19.11
CA ASN A 293 9.90 -53.27 17.66
C ASN A 293 11.28 -53.28 16.96
N LYS A 294 12.39 -53.32 17.72
CA LYS A 294 13.75 -53.27 17.17
C LYS A 294 14.11 -54.62 16.53
N GLY A 295 14.54 -54.59 15.27
CA GLY A 295 14.96 -55.78 14.52
C GLY A 295 13.83 -56.63 13.93
N LYS A 296 12.57 -56.39 14.30
CA LYS A 296 11.39 -57.11 13.78
C LYS A 296 10.96 -56.64 12.40
N GLN A 297 10.36 -57.52 11.61
CA GLN A 297 9.69 -57.15 10.36
C GLN A 297 8.40 -56.36 10.61
N ASN A 298 7.93 -55.62 9.61
CA ASN A 298 6.77 -54.73 9.77
C ASN A 298 5.46 -55.45 10.14
N SER A 299 5.33 -56.74 9.85
CA SER A 299 4.23 -57.62 10.24
C SER A 299 4.31 -58.14 11.69
N GLU A 300 5.50 -58.12 12.29
CA GLU A 300 5.81 -58.68 13.63
C GLU A 300 5.95 -57.59 14.71
N LYS A 301 6.03 -56.33 14.27
CA LYS A 301 5.93 -55.15 15.13
C LYS A 301 4.56 -55.09 15.80
N LEU A 302 4.48 -54.30 16.87
CA LEU A 302 3.28 -54.10 17.67
C LEU A 302 2.07 -53.80 16.76
N ASN A 303 1.03 -54.62 16.89
CA ASN A 303 -0.13 -54.63 16.01
C ASN A 303 -1.38 -55.13 16.77
N SER A 304 -2.54 -54.99 16.15
CA SER A 304 -3.84 -55.25 16.77
C SER A 304 -4.07 -56.72 17.20
N GLU A 305 -3.50 -57.70 16.50
CA GLU A 305 -3.65 -59.13 16.81
C GLU A 305 -3.01 -59.50 18.15
N LEU A 306 -1.82 -58.96 18.42
CA LEU A 306 -1.10 -59.13 19.69
C LEU A 306 -1.89 -58.55 20.89
N LEU A 307 -2.78 -57.60 20.62
CA LEU A 307 -3.67 -56.96 21.60
C LEU A 307 -5.06 -57.63 21.68
N GLY A 308 -5.23 -58.82 21.10
CA GLY A 308 -6.46 -59.60 21.15
C GLY A 308 -7.51 -59.24 20.10
N TYR A 309 -7.22 -58.34 19.14
CA TYR A 309 -8.15 -57.98 18.07
C TYR A 309 -7.95 -58.90 16.86
N GLY A 310 -8.87 -59.86 16.69
CA GLY A 310 -8.92 -60.71 15.50
C GLY A 310 -9.23 -59.95 14.20
N GLY A 311 -8.97 -60.61 13.06
CA GLY A 311 -9.21 -60.06 11.72
C GLY A 311 -7.97 -59.40 11.11
N LYS A 312 -8.12 -58.23 10.50
CA LYS A 312 -7.04 -57.56 9.77
C LYS A 312 -6.00 -56.98 10.73
N LYS A 313 -4.75 -57.46 10.64
CA LYS A 313 -3.61 -56.94 11.42
C LYS A 313 -3.35 -55.47 11.08
N ASN A 314 -3.65 -54.58 12.02
CA ASN A 314 -3.37 -53.15 11.91
C ASN A 314 -2.16 -52.80 12.78
N ALA A 315 -1.19 -52.05 12.24
CA ALA A 315 -0.02 -51.61 12.99
C ALA A 315 -0.43 -50.62 14.10
N VAL A 316 0.07 -50.85 15.31
CA VAL A 316 -0.25 -50.05 16.50
C VAL A 316 0.99 -49.23 16.91
N PHE A 317 0.79 -47.94 17.08
CA PHE A 317 1.85 -46.98 17.36
C PHE A 317 1.63 -46.35 18.73
N VAL A 318 2.64 -46.41 19.59
CA VAL A 318 2.65 -45.81 20.93
C VAL A 318 3.61 -44.62 20.92
N SER A 319 3.18 -43.47 21.42
CA SER A 319 3.92 -42.20 21.30
C SER A 319 3.63 -41.23 22.45
N GLU A 320 4.49 -40.23 22.66
CA GLU A 320 4.22 -39.13 23.59
C GLU A 320 2.99 -38.31 23.12
N HIS A 321 2.07 -37.98 24.04
CA HIS A 321 0.86 -37.21 23.75
C HIS A 321 1.17 -35.71 23.52
N LEU A 322 1.61 -35.36 22.32
CA LEU A 322 1.93 -33.98 21.96
C LEU A 322 0.69 -33.05 21.87
N PRO A 323 0.81 -31.77 22.26
CA PRO A 323 -0.15 -30.73 21.91
C PRO A 323 -0.34 -30.54 20.39
N PRO A 324 -1.48 -30.00 19.92
CA PRO A 324 -1.77 -29.84 18.48
C PRO A 324 -0.69 -29.06 17.73
N PHE A 325 -0.15 -27.99 18.32
CA PHE A 325 0.95 -27.21 17.77
C PHE A 325 2.19 -28.08 17.49
N TYR A 326 2.64 -28.85 18.48
CA TYR A 326 3.81 -29.72 18.32
C TYR A 326 3.54 -30.93 17.40
N LYS A 327 2.30 -31.44 17.34
CA LYS A 327 1.91 -32.44 16.31
C LYS A 327 2.05 -31.89 14.90
N ALA A 328 1.54 -30.68 14.64
CA ALA A 328 1.65 -30.01 13.35
C ALA A 328 3.11 -29.68 13.01
N LEU A 329 3.86 -29.10 13.95
CA LEU A 329 5.28 -28.77 13.79
C LEU A 329 6.12 -30.03 13.52
N HIS A 330 5.86 -31.16 14.18
CA HIS A 330 6.54 -32.43 13.91
C HIS A 330 6.16 -33.04 12.54
N ALA A 331 4.91 -32.88 12.10
CA ALA A 331 4.50 -33.28 10.75
C ALA A 331 5.24 -32.45 9.68
N GLU A 332 5.37 -31.14 9.88
CA GLU A 332 6.08 -30.24 8.96
C GLU A 332 7.59 -30.47 8.98
N THR A 333 8.20 -30.59 10.17
CA THR A 333 9.62 -30.93 10.35
C THR A 333 9.98 -32.18 9.56
N ARG A 334 9.12 -33.21 9.58
CA ARG A 334 9.35 -34.46 8.83
C ARG A 334 9.18 -34.32 7.31
N LYS A 335 8.51 -33.28 6.78
CA LYS A 335 8.54 -32.97 5.34
C LYS A 335 9.88 -32.36 4.99
N VAL A 336 10.16 -31.18 5.56
CA VAL A 336 11.38 -30.39 5.35
C VAL A 336 12.65 -31.23 5.54
N ALA A 337 12.67 -32.12 6.54
CA ALA A 337 13.78 -33.05 6.76
C ALA A 337 14.01 -34.05 5.62
N ARG A 338 12.96 -34.57 4.96
CA ARG A 338 13.14 -35.41 3.76
C ARG A 338 13.64 -34.59 2.58
N ASP A 339 13.09 -33.40 2.40
CA ASP A 339 13.37 -32.52 1.27
C ASP A 339 14.82 -31.98 1.31
N ILE A 340 15.39 -31.80 2.52
CA ILE A 340 16.78 -31.37 2.77
C ILE A 340 17.74 -32.56 2.99
N GLY A 341 17.24 -33.80 3.12
CA GLY A 341 18.07 -35.00 3.32
C GLY A 341 18.59 -35.20 4.76
N ILE A 342 17.86 -34.72 5.77
CA ILE A 342 18.14 -34.93 7.19
C ILE A 342 17.75 -36.35 7.60
N LYS A 343 18.74 -37.16 7.99
CA LYS A 343 18.58 -38.60 8.26
C LYS A 343 17.66 -38.93 9.44
N TYR A 344 17.59 -38.08 10.47
CA TYR A 344 16.83 -38.36 11.69
C TYR A 344 15.94 -37.21 12.14
N VAL A 345 14.67 -37.53 12.43
CA VAL A 345 13.71 -36.67 13.14
C VAL A 345 12.99 -37.53 14.18
N TRP A 346 12.94 -37.07 15.43
CA TRP A 346 12.27 -37.78 16.52
C TRP A 346 11.72 -36.81 17.58
N ILE A 347 10.98 -37.36 18.55
CA ILE A 347 10.47 -36.64 19.72
C ILE A 347 11.16 -37.21 20.96
N ARG A 348 11.47 -36.36 21.94
CA ARG A 348 11.84 -36.79 23.30
C ARG A 348 11.43 -35.72 24.33
N ASN A 349 10.68 -36.10 25.36
CA ASN A 349 10.20 -35.18 26.41
C ASN A 349 9.45 -33.97 25.82
N GLY A 350 8.55 -34.24 24.87
CA GLY A 350 7.78 -33.25 24.14
C GLY A 350 8.55 -32.42 23.11
N ARG A 351 9.90 -32.54 23.07
CA ARG A 351 10.77 -31.74 22.21
C ARG A 351 11.00 -32.44 20.88
N ILE A 352 10.79 -31.71 19.78
CA ILE A 352 11.12 -32.18 18.43
C ILE A 352 12.62 -32.02 18.21
N LEU A 353 13.29 -33.10 17.84
CA LEU A 353 14.73 -33.18 17.63
C LEU A 353 15.03 -33.64 16.20
N THR A 354 16.08 -33.07 15.63
CA THR A 354 16.55 -33.35 14.27
C THR A 354 18.06 -33.55 14.26
N ARG A 355 18.56 -34.45 13.42
CA ARG A 355 20.00 -34.71 13.26
C ARG A 355 20.28 -35.08 11.81
N LYS A 356 21.18 -34.33 11.17
CA LYS A 356 21.46 -34.45 9.72
C LYS A 356 22.00 -35.83 9.35
N ASP A 357 22.95 -36.32 10.13
CA ASP A 357 23.74 -37.54 9.89
C ASP A 357 24.24 -38.12 11.23
N ASP A 358 25.11 -39.13 11.19
CA ASP A 358 25.62 -39.83 12.37
C ASP A 358 26.75 -39.07 13.11
N THR A 359 27.29 -37.99 12.54
CA THR A 359 28.34 -37.15 13.12
C THR A 359 27.81 -35.84 13.70
N ALA A 360 26.86 -35.19 13.00
CA ALA A 360 26.30 -33.89 13.38
C ALA A 360 25.65 -33.91 14.79
N PRO A 361 25.63 -32.77 15.52
CA PRO A 361 24.85 -32.66 16.76
C PRO A 361 23.34 -32.66 16.50
N ALA A 362 22.55 -32.99 17.51
CA ALA A 362 21.09 -32.89 17.43
C ALA A 362 20.62 -31.43 17.65
N LYS A 363 19.84 -30.89 16.70
CA LYS A 363 19.16 -29.58 16.81
C LYS A 363 17.74 -29.76 17.36
N GLN A 364 17.30 -28.91 18.28
CA GLN A 364 15.89 -28.84 18.71
C GLN A 364 15.11 -27.87 17.84
N ILE A 365 13.94 -28.30 17.36
CA ILE A 365 12.96 -27.46 16.66
C ILE A 365 11.92 -26.97 17.67
N LYS A 366 11.76 -25.64 17.78
CA LYS A 366 10.87 -24.98 18.76
C LYS A 366 9.67 -24.32 18.10
N CYS A 367 9.85 -23.76 16.91
CA CYS A 367 8.82 -23.05 16.15
C CYS A 367 9.02 -23.24 14.64
N TYR A 368 8.11 -22.72 13.82
CA TYR A 368 8.19 -22.81 12.35
C TYR A 368 9.38 -22.02 11.78
N GLU A 369 9.85 -20.98 12.46
CA GLU A 369 11.05 -20.22 12.10
C GLU A 369 12.32 -21.07 12.25
N SER A 370 12.34 -22.00 13.22
CA SER A 370 13.45 -22.97 13.37
C SER A 370 13.61 -23.87 12.14
N LEU A 371 12.55 -24.11 11.36
CA LEU A 371 12.61 -24.93 10.14
C LEU A 371 13.43 -24.26 9.02
N LYS A 372 13.59 -22.92 9.07
CA LYS A 372 14.42 -22.16 8.13
C LYS A 372 15.93 -22.27 8.42
N GLN A 373 16.31 -22.99 9.48
CA GLN A 373 17.68 -23.12 10.00
C GLN A 373 18.16 -24.59 10.00
N LEU A 374 17.45 -25.48 9.30
CA LEU A 374 17.68 -26.94 9.31
C LEU A 374 18.89 -27.36 8.47
#